data_AF-A0A515L9C3-F1
#
_entry.id   AF-A0A515L9C3-F1
#
_cell.length_a   1.000
_cell.length_b   1.000
_cell.length_c   1.000
_cell.angle_alpha   90.00
_cell.angle_beta   90.00
_cell.angle_gamma   90.00
#
_symmetry.space_group_name_H-M   'P 1'
#
loop_
_entity.id
_entity.type
_entity.pdbx_description
1 polymer ?
#
loop_
_entity_poly.entity_id
_entity_poly.type
_entity_poly.pdbx_seq_one_letter_code
_entity_poly.pdbx_strand_id
1 'polypeptide(L)'
;MSTVAFEEVVRSVDELMGVKAVFGPLKGRAVCFASRGDAALKGRKHFQSSRIASEYALERPYLITIGGGAQVRDNLGGCVLNVSRVSKAYGLMEAFYLDPEERRRLAQWPVATGLLDIYEVEGFPHLVNDLGLPDRTILANAFDIIVRPQGKTEALWDALQGAKLRLLDLPPLPNFREPPSVRQVGTMLPKSYAKEEGTRISREVQLLERDSQLARDARQANRDKNGGDLGCEGCDFTDPLDGMFDVHHLVPLMYGARQTTLADLVILCPLCHRWSHKKGKGQLDPLPLEELKAARGGSGRVGTDPKAPTSNLGTLAMASARAFTEGFP
;
A
#
# COMPACT_ATOMS: atom_id res chain seq x y z
N MET A 1 -19.40 -21.30 -3.90
CA MET A 1 -17.95 -21.19 -4.16
C MET A 1 -17.45 -22.55 -4.60
N SER A 2 -16.72 -22.62 -5.71
CA SER A 2 -16.18 -23.89 -6.24
C SER A 2 -15.05 -24.39 -5.36
N THR A 3 -15.06 -25.68 -5.04
CA THR A 3 -13.92 -26.39 -4.45
C THR A 3 -13.04 -26.94 -5.57
N VAL A 4 -11.74 -27.03 -5.34
CA VAL A 4 -10.75 -27.66 -6.23
C VAL A 4 -10.06 -28.81 -5.51
N ALA A 5 -9.55 -29.80 -6.22
CA ALA A 5 -8.80 -30.88 -5.58
C ALA A 5 -7.38 -30.41 -5.19
N PHE A 6 -6.81 -30.99 -4.14
CA PHE A 6 -5.48 -30.63 -3.65
C PHE A 6 -4.40 -30.72 -4.74
N GLU A 7 -4.39 -31.80 -5.49
CA GLU A 7 -3.45 -32.10 -6.57
C GLU A 7 -3.61 -31.20 -7.80
N GLU A 8 -4.76 -30.54 -7.97
CA GLU A 8 -4.95 -29.52 -9.01
C GLU A 8 -4.22 -28.22 -8.66
N VAL A 9 -4.04 -27.96 -7.35
CA VAL A 9 -3.32 -26.79 -6.83
C VAL A 9 -1.83 -27.10 -6.67
N VAL A 10 -1.50 -28.22 -6.02
CA VAL A 10 -0.12 -28.66 -5.75
C VAL A 10 0.19 -29.91 -6.57
N ARG A 11 0.79 -29.72 -7.75
CA ARG A 11 0.91 -30.80 -8.75
C ARG A 11 1.96 -31.84 -8.42
N SER A 12 2.93 -31.48 -7.58
CA SER A 12 4.01 -32.35 -7.14
C SER A 12 4.43 -31.99 -5.72
N VAL A 13 4.90 -32.99 -4.97
CA VAL A 13 5.54 -32.78 -3.66
C VAL A 13 6.75 -31.83 -3.74
N ASP A 14 7.38 -31.70 -4.90
CA ASP A 14 8.49 -30.75 -5.10
C ASP A 14 8.04 -29.29 -5.05
N GLU A 15 6.77 -29.01 -5.35
CA GLU A 15 6.20 -27.67 -5.22
C GLU A 15 5.89 -27.30 -3.75
N LEU A 16 5.91 -28.29 -2.83
CA LEU A 16 5.72 -28.07 -1.41
C LEU A 16 7.00 -27.57 -0.74
N MET A 17 6.92 -26.35 -0.21
CA MET A 17 7.92 -25.73 0.65
C MET A 17 8.10 -26.48 1.96
N GLY A 18 7.01 -27.06 2.48
CA GLY A 18 6.97 -27.75 3.76
C GLY A 18 5.73 -27.36 4.57
N VAL A 19 5.84 -27.49 5.89
CA VAL A 19 4.77 -27.21 6.83
C VAL A 19 5.15 -26.11 7.83
N LYS A 20 4.14 -25.41 8.32
CA LYS A 20 4.28 -24.46 9.43
C LYS A 20 3.13 -24.59 10.43
N ALA A 21 3.45 -24.58 11.70
CA ALA A 21 2.47 -24.57 12.77
C ALA A 21 1.85 -23.17 12.90
N VAL A 22 0.52 -23.13 13.01
CA VAL A 22 -0.27 -21.92 13.26
C VAL A 22 -1.33 -22.22 14.33
N PHE A 23 -1.89 -21.18 14.96
CA PHE A 23 -2.90 -21.34 16.02
C PHE A 23 -4.35 -21.47 15.53
N GLY A 24 -4.57 -21.39 14.23
CA GLY A 24 -5.88 -21.53 13.59
C GLY A 24 -5.83 -21.10 12.12
N PRO A 25 -6.96 -21.15 11.42
CA PRO A 25 -7.03 -20.82 10.00
C PRO A 25 -6.51 -19.41 9.72
N LEU A 26 -5.83 -19.24 8.60
CA LEU A 26 -5.30 -17.96 8.17
C LEU A 26 -6.44 -17.00 7.85
N LYS A 27 -6.46 -15.85 8.53
CA LYS A 27 -7.44 -14.76 8.31
C LYS A 27 -6.90 -13.62 7.44
N GLY A 28 -5.61 -13.66 7.12
CA GLY A 28 -4.92 -12.61 6.35
C GLY A 28 -3.99 -13.21 5.31
N ARG A 29 -3.56 -12.37 4.36
CA ARG A 29 -2.67 -12.74 3.26
C ARG A 29 -1.19 -12.77 3.65
N ALA A 30 -0.88 -13.29 4.82
CA ALA A 30 0.51 -13.47 5.26
C ALA A 30 0.66 -14.54 6.33
N VAL A 31 1.87 -15.09 6.41
CA VAL A 31 2.26 -16.02 7.47
C VAL A 31 3.42 -15.43 8.29
N CYS A 32 3.32 -15.49 9.62
CA CYS A 32 4.23 -14.82 10.55
C CYS A 32 5.30 -15.75 11.12
N PHE A 33 6.48 -15.21 11.41
CA PHE A 33 7.64 -15.93 11.93
C PHE A 33 8.27 -15.19 13.10
N ALA A 34 9.02 -15.92 13.92
CA ALA A 34 9.80 -15.29 14.97
C ALA A 34 11.01 -14.57 14.38
N SER A 35 11.41 -13.48 15.03
CA SER A 35 12.68 -12.83 14.76
C SER A 35 13.83 -13.76 15.13
N ARG A 36 14.86 -13.85 14.28
CA ARG A 36 16.15 -14.43 14.67
C ARG A 36 17.12 -13.27 14.93
N GLY A 37 17.56 -13.09 16.18
CA GLY A 37 18.43 -11.97 16.56
C GLY A 37 17.69 -10.69 16.96
N ASP A 38 18.45 -9.60 17.10
CA ASP A 38 17.96 -8.36 17.72
C ASP A 38 16.91 -7.65 16.85
N ALA A 39 15.68 -7.63 17.36
CA ALA A 39 14.53 -7.01 16.70
C ALA A 39 14.65 -5.47 16.63
N ALA A 40 15.42 -4.85 17.52
CA ALA A 40 15.64 -3.40 17.49
C ALA A 40 16.47 -2.98 16.28
N LEU A 41 17.45 -3.82 15.90
CA LEU A 41 18.36 -3.55 14.78
C LEU A 41 17.71 -3.76 13.41
N LYS A 42 16.58 -4.47 13.33
CA LYS A 42 15.87 -4.83 12.07
C LYS A 42 16.80 -5.29 10.95
N GLY A 43 17.86 -6.01 11.31
CA GLY A 43 18.92 -6.45 10.39
C GLY A 43 18.58 -7.74 9.63
N ARG A 44 19.55 -8.26 8.87
CA ARG A 44 19.37 -9.48 8.05
C ARG A 44 18.90 -10.71 8.84
N LYS A 45 19.35 -10.86 10.09
CA LYS A 45 18.92 -11.97 10.96
C LYS A 45 17.45 -11.82 11.37
N HIS A 46 16.99 -10.59 11.64
CA HIS A 46 15.61 -10.32 12.09
C HIS A 46 14.58 -10.86 11.07
N PHE A 47 14.81 -10.62 9.78
CA PHE A 47 13.95 -11.09 8.69
C PHE A 47 14.34 -12.47 8.13
N GLN A 48 15.26 -13.19 8.77
CA GLN A 48 15.85 -14.39 8.18
C GLN A 48 14.80 -15.43 7.81
N SER A 49 13.87 -15.74 8.72
CA SER A 49 12.86 -16.78 8.52
C SER A 49 11.88 -16.44 7.40
N SER A 50 11.36 -15.20 7.37
CA SER A 50 10.43 -14.74 6.35
C SER A 50 11.11 -14.57 4.97
N ARG A 51 12.37 -14.10 4.96
CA ARG A 51 13.16 -14.04 3.73
C ARG A 51 13.38 -15.42 3.14
N ILE A 52 13.78 -16.40 3.95
CA ILE A 52 14.00 -17.79 3.49
C ILE A 52 12.72 -18.38 2.90
N ALA A 53 11.56 -18.15 3.53
CA ALA A 53 10.28 -18.58 2.98
C ALA A 53 10.01 -17.95 1.59
N SER A 54 10.32 -16.66 1.42
CA SER A 54 10.18 -15.97 0.12
C SER A 54 11.17 -16.50 -0.93
N GLU A 55 12.38 -16.90 -0.50
CA GLU A 55 13.39 -17.50 -1.38
C GLU A 55 12.96 -18.90 -1.84
N TYR A 56 12.44 -19.72 -0.92
CA TYR A 56 11.89 -21.02 -1.29
C TYR A 56 10.70 -20.93 -2.22
N ALA A 57 9.91 -19.85 -2.15
CA ALA A 57 8.73 -19.68 -3.02
C ALA A 57 9.07 -19.62 -4.53
N LEU A 58 10.35 -19.38 -4.88
CA LEU A 58 10.81 -19.40 -6.28
C LEU A 58 10.74 -20.79 -6.91
N GLU A 59 10.98 -21.84 -6.13
CA GLU A 59 11.04 -23.23 -6.58
C GLU A 59 9.90 -24.07 -5.99
N ARG A 60 9.50 -23.75 -4.75
CA ARG A 60 8.53 -24.49 -3.94
C ARG A 60 7.46 -23.52 -3.43
N PRO A 61 6.49 -23.13 -4.26
CA PRO A 61 5.61 -22.01 -3.96
C PRO A 61 4.55 -22.32 -2.90
N TYR A 62 4.29 -23.57 -2.55
CA TYR A 62 3.17 -23.94 -1.69
C TYR A 62 3.58 -24.27 -0.26
N LEU A 63 2.87 -23.69 0.71
CA LEU A 63 3.01 -23.93 2.13
C LEU A 63 1.75 -24.57 2.69
N ILE A 64 1.90 -25.62 3.49
CA ILE A 64 0.81 -26.19 4.28
C ILE A 64 0.88 -25.65 5.70
N THR A 65 -0.22 -25.10 6.21
CA THR A 65 -0.33 -24.71 7.62
C THR A 65 -1.15 -25.73 8.40
N ILE A 66 -0.69 -26.03 9.61
CA ILE A 66 -1.27 -27.05 10.48
C ILE A 66 -1.47 -26.45 11.85
N GLY A 67 -2.60 -26.76 12.50
CA GLY A 67 -2.85 -26.36 13.87
C GLY A 67 -1.79 -26.94 14.81
N GLY A 68 -0.96 -26.12 15.42
CA GLY A 68 0.09 -26.57 16.33
C GLY A 68 0.35 -25.61 17.48
N GLY A 69 0.62 -26.15 18.68
CA GLY A 69 1.03 -25.37 19.86
C GLY A 69 0.04 -25.49 21.02
N ALA A 70 0.42 -24.94 22.17
CA ALA A 70 -0.41 -24.97 23.38
C ALA A 70 -1.67 -24.09 23.26
N GLN A 71 -1.68 -23.13 22.34
CA GLN A 71 -2.77 -22.16 22.15
C GLN A 71 -3.59 -22.40 20.87
N VAL A 72 -3.55 -23.62 20.31
CA VAL A 72 -4.38 -23.95 19.14
C VAL A 72 -5.85 -23.89 19.54
N ARG A 73 -6.64 -23.18 18.74
CA ARG A 73 -8.07 -22.96 18.98
C ARG A 73 -8.91 -24.13 18.49
N ASP A 74 -10.14 -24.19 18.98
CA ASP A 74 -11.25 -24.97 18.40
C ASP A 74 -10.92 -26.46 18.17
N ASN A 75 -10.05 -27.03 19.03
CA ASN A 75 -9.54 -28.41 18.91
C ASN A 75 -8.85 -28.72 17.56
N LEU A 76 -8.33 -27.71 16.87
CA LEU A 76 -7.64 -27.86 15.59
C LEU A 76 -6.20 -28.39 15.71
N GLY A 77 -5.82 -28.87 16.90
CA GLY A 77 -4.46 -29.33 17.18
C GLY A 77 -4.11 -30.57 16.38
N GLY A 78 -3.22 -30.45 15.40
CA GLY A 78 -2.88 -31.52 14.47
C GLY A 78 -3.78 -31.57 13.24
N CYS A 79 -4.64 -30.58 13.01
CA CYS A 79 -5.45 -30.48 11.79
C CYS A 79 -4.73 -29.70 10.69
N VAL A 80 -4.83 -30.16 9.45
CA VAL A 80 -4.38 -29.39 8.27
C VAL A 80 -5.39 -28.29 8.00
N LEU A 81 -4.92 -27.04 7.94
CA LEU A 81 -5.80 -25.86 7.93
C LEU A 81 -5.84 -25.20 6.57
N ASN A 82 -4.67 -24.84 6.04
CA ASN A 82 -4.59 -24.14 4.77
C ASN A 82 -3.47 -24.68 3.88
N VAL A 83 -3.68 -24.57 2.58
CA VAL A 83 -2.66 -24.65 1.54
C VAL A 83 -2.52 -23.26 0.94
N SER A 84 -1.34 -22.68 0.99
CA SER A 84 -1.14 -21.27 0.58
C SER A 84 -0.01 -21.12 -0.40
N ARG A 85 -0.23 -20.33 -1.46
CA ARG A 85 0.83 -19.92 -2.38
C ARG A 85 1.60 -18.75 -1.80
N VAL A 86 2.89 -18.93 -1.56
CA VAL A 86 3.77 -17.97 -0.88
C VAL A 86 4.28 -16.91 -1.88
N SER A 87 4.31 -15.67 -1.43
CA SER A 87 4.85 -14.52 -2.18
C SER A 87 6.36 -14.40 -2.01
N LYS A 88 7.02 -13.75 -2.98
CA LYS A 88 8.41 -13.29 -2.89
C LYS A 88 8.58 -12.05 -1.99
N ALA A 89 7.50 -11.50 -1.45
CA ALA A 89 7.53 -10.35 -0.54
C ALA A 89 7.56 -10.78 0.94
N TYR A 90 8.54 -10.27 1.69
CA TYR A 90 8.62 -10.44 3.15
C TYR A 90 8.83 -9.11 3.85
N GLY A 91 8.52 -9.03 5.14
CA GLY A 91 8.67 -7.78 5.86
C GLY A 91 8.21 -7.89 7.30
N LEU A 92 7.86 -6.74 7.88
CA LEU A 92 7.25 -6.67 9.20
C LEU A 92 5.80 -7.17 9.14
N MET A 93 5.32 -7.84 10.18
CA MET A 93 3.95 -8.38 10.26
C MET A 93 2.90 -7.28 10.04
N GLU A 94 3.14 -6.08 10.55
CA GLU A 94 2.26 -4.92 10.44
C GLU A 94 2.11 -4.43 8.99
N ALA A 95 3.03 -4.78 8.09
CA ALA A 95 2.92 -4.48 6.68
C ALA A 95 1.84 -5.31 5.98
N PHE A 96 1.49 -6.48 6.52
CA PHE A 96 0.58 -7.46 5.91
C PHE A 96 -0.77 -7.58 6.61
N TYR A 97 -0.84 -7.28 7.90
CA TYR A 97 -2.10 -7.28 8.65
C TYR A 97 -2.56 -5.84 8.85
N LEU A 98 -3.81 -5.52 8.50
CA LEU A 98 -4.40 -4.20 8.73
C LEU A 98 -5.25 -4.14 10.00
N ASP A 99 -5.85 -5.26 10.37
CA ASP A 99 -6.68 -5.38 11.57
C ASP A 99 -5.82 -5.21 12.85
N PRO A 100 -6.11 -4.21 13.71
CA PRO A 100 -5.40 -4.00 14.96
C PRO A 100 -5.51 -5.17 15.95
N GLU A 101 -6.59 -5.95 15.92
CA GLU A 101 -6.75 -7.11 16.81
C GLU A 101 -5.80 -8.23 16.41
N GLU A 102 -5.81 -8.62 15.13
CA GLU A 102 -4.86 -9.60 14.59
C GLU A 102 -3.40 -9.15 14.78
N ARG A 103 -3.09 -7.85 14.63
CA ARG A 103 -1.73 -7.33 14.92
C ARG A 103 -1.31 -7.56 16.36
N ARG A 104 -2.17 -7.24 17.34
CA ARG A 104 -1.87 -7.47 18.77
C ARG A 104 -1.67 -8.95 19.05
N ARG A 105 -2.47 -9.80 18.43
CA ARG A 105 -2.40 -11.25 18.57
C ARG A 105 -1.11 -11.84 18.00
N LEU A 106 -0.64 -11.32 16.88
CA LEU A 106 0.54 -11.79 16.17
C LEU A 106 1.83 -11.06 16.59
N ALA A 107 1.78 -10.16 17.56
CA ALA A 107 2.91 -9.31 17.96
C ALA A 107 4.18 -10.09 18.35
N GLN A 108 4.04 -11.32 18.86
CA GLN A 108 5.17 -12.19 19.18
C GLN A 108 5.95 -12.69 17.95
N TRP A 109 5.35 -12.59 16.75
CA TRP A 109 5.98 -12.95 15.47
C TRP A 109 6.05 -11.71 14.56
N PRO A 110 7.08 -10.87 14.77
CA PRO A 110 7.13 -9.52 14.21
C PRO A 110 7.43 -9.47 12.71
N VAL A 111 7.78 -10.61 12.09
CA VAL A 111 8.11 -10.66 10.66
C VAL A 111 7.18 -11.63 9.94
N ALA A 112 6.90 -11.36 8.67
CA ALA A 112 5.95 -12.13 7.89
C ALA A 112 6.34 -12.21 6.41
N THR A 113 5.77 -13.19 5.73
CA THR A 113 5.83 -13.36 4.27
C THR A 113 4.41 -13.29 3.71
N GLY A 114 4.24 -12.59 2.59
CA GLY A 114 2.96 -12.47 1.92
C GLY A 114 2.47 -13.79 1.34
N LEU A 115 1.16 -13.91 1.18
CA LEU A 115 0.49 -15.05 0.54
C LEU A 115 -0.38 -14.53 -0.60
N LEU A 116 -0.33 -15.20 -1.75
CA LEU A 116 -1.09 -14.86 -2.95
C LEU A 116 -2.50 -15.45 -2.87
N ASP A 117 -2.53 -16.78 -2.80
CA ASP A 117 -3.74 -17.59 -2.73
C ASP A 117 -3.70 -18.38 -1.44
N ILE A 118 -4.84 -18.44 -0.76
CA ILE A 118 -5.01 -19.18 0.48
C ILE A 118 -6.22 -20.08 0.29
N TYR A 119 -5.97 -21.37 0.28
CA TYR A 119 -7.00 -22.39 0.23
C TYR A 119 -7.21 -22.92 1.64
N GLU A 120 -8.46 -22.98 2.07
CA GLU A 120 -8.86 -23.72 3.26
C GLU A 120 -9.11 -25.18 2.89
N VAL A 121 -8.59 -26.10 3.71
CA VAL A 121 -8.84 -27.53 3.53
C VAL A 121 -10.18 -27.87 4.15
N GLU A 122 -11.11 -28.41 3.36
CA GLU A 122 -12.45 -28.75 3.81
C GLU A 122 -12.40 -29.79 4.94
N GLY A 123 -13.12 -29.52 6.03
CA GLY A 123 -13.22 -30.44 7.18
C GLY A 123 -12.02 -30.44 8.13
N PHE A 124 -10.93 -29.72 7.81
CA PHE A 124 -9.72 -29.64 8.64
C PHE A 124 -9.19 -31.01 9.11
N PRO A 125 -8.82 -31.90 8.17
CA PRO A 125 -8.48 -33.29 8.51
C PRO A 125 -7.30 -33.35 9.48
N HIS A 126 -7.45 -34.15 10.53
CA HIS A 126 -6.44 -34.38 11.54
C HIS A 126 -5.38 -35.36 11.03
N LEU A 127 -4.11 -35.01 11.21
CA LEU A 127 -2.93 -35.75 10.69
C LEU A 127 -2.99 -37.25 11.00
N VAL A 128 -3.30 -37.63 12.23
CA VAL A 128 -3.32 -39.04 12.65
C VAL A 128 -4.69 -39.67 12.36
N ASN A 129 -5.74 -39.12 12.97
CA ASN A 129 -7.08 -39.72 12.94
C ASN A 129 -7.73 -39.79 11.55
N ASP A 130 -7.51 -38.77 10.70
CA ASP A 130 -8.20 -38.68 9.40
C ASP A 130 -7.25 -38.98 8.23
N LEU A 131 -6.00 -38.51 8.30
CA LEU A 131 -5.00 -38.70 7.24
C LEU A 131 -4.12 -39.94 7.44
N GLY A 132 -4.24 -40.66 8.56
CA GLY A 132 -3.52 -41.91 8.81
C GLY A 132 -2.01 -41.77 9.01
N LEU A 133 -1.49 -40.57 9.28
CA LEU A 133 -0.08 -40.38 9.58
C LEU A 133 0.28 -41.00 10.95
N PRO A 134 1.50 -41.55 11.11
CA PRO A 134 1.87 -42.30 12.31
C PRO A 134 1.90 -41.44 13.58
N ASP A 135 2.19 -40.14 13.43
CA ASP A 135 2.28 -39.19 14.53
C ASP A 135 2.14 -37.74 14.01
N ARG A 136 2.28 -36.77 14.93
CA ARG A 136 2.26 -35.33 14.63
C ARG A 136 3.66 -34.71 14.56
N THR A 137 4.72 -35.51 14.51
CA THR A 137 6.11 -35.03 14.59
C THR A 137 6.58 -34.31 13.33
N ILE A 138 5.78 -34.31 12.25
CA ILE A 138 5.97 -33.38 11.13
C ILE A 138 5.96 -31.90 11.58
N LEU A 139 5.32 -31.61 12.73
CA LEU A 139 5.30 -30.29 13.36
C LEU A 139 6.51 -30.00 14.26
N ALA A 140 7.43 -30.95 14.44
CA ALA A 140 8.62 -30.74 15.26
C ALA A 140 9.42 -29.54 14.71
N ASN A 141 9.60 -28.51 15.54
CA ASN A 141 10.25 -27.24 15.20
C ASN A 141 9.54 -26.39 14.12
N ALA A 142 8.28 -26.68 13.80
CA ALA A 142 7.50 -25.96 12.77
C ALA A 142 6.86 -24.65 13.25
N PHE A 143 7.08 -24.24 14.50
CA PHE A 143 6.45 -23.05 15.10
C PHE A 143 6.99 -21.75 14.52
N ASP A 144 8.31 -21.59 14.58
CA ASP A 144 8.96 -20.32 14.23
C ASP A 144 9.46 -20.28 12.79
N ILE A 145 9.50 -21.44 12.13
CA ILE A 145 10.01 -21.63 10.76
C ILE A 145 9.14 -22.60 9.98
N ILE A 146 9.38 -22.63 8.66
CA ILE A 146 8.88 -23.70 7.80
C ILE A 146 9.87 -24.86 7.87
N VAL A 147 9.33 -26.06 8.06
CA VAL A 147 10.10 -27.30 8.08
C VAL A 147 9.63 -28.21 6.96
N ARG A 148 10.56 -28.93 6.34
CA ARG A 148 10.28 -29.93 5.31
C ARG A 148 10.96 -31.25 5.67
N PRO A 149 10.44 -32.00 6.67
CA PRO A 149 11.06 -33.25 7.06
C PRO A 149 10.95 -34.26 5.92
N GLN A 150 12.08 -34.84 5.54
CA GLN A 150 12.16 -35.84 4.46
C GLN A 150 11.33 -37.08 4.82
N GLY A 151 10.62 -37.63 3.86
CA GLY A 151 9.69 -38.77 3.99
C GLY A 151 8.31 -38.36 4.55
N LYS A 152 8.26 -37.44 5.53
CA LYS A 152 6.99 -37.00 6.13
C LYS A 152 6.24 -36.00 5.26
N THR A 153 6.96 -35.19 4.49
CA THR A 153 6.34 -34.24 3.56
C THR A 153 5.67 -34.98 2.41
N GLU A 154 6.32 -36.03 1.91
CA GLU A 154 5.82 -36.95 0.89
C GLU A 154 4.58 -37.68 1.42
N ALA A 155 4.66 -38.30 2.60
CA ALA A 155 3.50 -38.97 3.21
C ALA A 155 2.30 -38.02 3.42
N LEU A 156 2.54 -36.77 3.81
CA LEU A 156 1.47 -35.77 3.93
C LEU A 156 0.89 -35.37 2.56
N TRP A 157 1.73 -35.20 1.54
CA TRP A 157 1.27 -34.88 0.18
C TRP A 157 0.42 -36.02 -0.40
N ASP A 158 0.81 -37.27 -0.20
CA ASP A 158 0.06 -38.46 -0.59
C ASP A 158 -1.29 -38.53 0.15
N ALA A 159 -1.29 -38.30 1.47
CA ALA A 159 -2.49 -38.37 2.29
C ALA A 159 -3.52 -37.25 1.98
N LEU A 160 -3.07 -36.12 1.42
CA LEU A 160 -3.93 -35.01 1.03
C LEU A 160 -4.49 -35.13 -0.39
N GLN A 161 -4.10 -36.14 -1.18
CA GLN A 161 -4.68 -36.37 -2.50
C GLN A 161 -6.20 -36.53 -2.40
N GLY A 162 -6.93 -35.86 -3.28
CA GLY A 162 -8.39 -35.81 -3.28
C GLY A 162 -9.02 -34.94 -2.20
N ALA A 163 -8.22 -34.33 -1.31
CA ALA A 163 -8.74 -33.35 -0.34
C ALA A 163 -9.30 -32.14 -1.07
N LYS A 164 -10.47 -31.68 -0.64
CA LYS A 164 -11.14 -30.52 -1.24
C LYS A 164 -10.61 -29.22 -0.65
N LEU A 165 -10.24 -28.32 -1.53
CA LEU A 165 -9.70 -27.01 -1.22
C LEU A 165 -10.70 -25.92 -1.59
N ARG A 166 -10.96 -25.00 -0.65
CA ARG A 166 -11.80 -23.83 -0.87
C ARG A 166 -10.93 -22.58 -0.87
N LEU A 167 -10.85 -21.88 -2.00
CA LEU A 167 -10.16 -20.60 -2.06
C LEU A 167 -10.86 -19.59 -1.13
N LEU A 168 -10.11 -19.01 -0.21
CA LEU A 168 -10.62 -17.99 0.70
C LEU A 168 -10.75 -16.65 -0.04
N ASP A 169 -11.95 -16.07 0.01
CA ASP A 169 -12.20 -14.71 -0.46
C ASP A 169 -11.74 -13.71 0.59
N LEU A 170 -10.42 -13.54 0.68
CA LEU A 170 -9.79 -12.50 1.48
C LEU A 170 -9.60 -11.26 0.61
N PRO A 171 -9.77 -10.04 1.17
CA PRO A 171 -9.48 -8.82 0.42
C PRO A 171 -8.03 -8.80 -0.05
N PRO A 172 -7.74 -8.32 -1.26
CA PRO A 172 -6.36 -8.12 -1.70
C PRO A 172 -5.65 -7.17 -0.75
N LEU A 173 -4.37 -7.42 -0.53
CA LEU A 173 -3.52 -6.48 0.18
C LEU A 173 -3.48 -5.19 -0.65
N PRO A 174 -3.87 -4.01 -0.09
CA PRO A 174 -3.95 -2.78 -0.87
C PRO A 174 -2.60 -2.45 -1.53
N ASN A 175 -2.62 -2.15 -2.82
CA ASN A 175 -1.43 -1.83 -3.63
C ASN A 175 -0.35 -2.92 -3.67
N PHE A 176 -0.68 -4.16 -3.29
CA PHE A 176 0.26 -5.27 -3.40
C PHE A 176 0.36 -5.76 -4.84
N ARG A 177 1.58 -5.74 -5.37
CA ARG A 177 1.95 -6.44 -6.60
C ARG A 177 3.05 -7.43 -6.26
N GLU A 178 2.90 -8.66 -6.74
CA GLU A 178 3.91 -9.69 -6.57
C GLU A 178 5.24 -9.19 -7.18
N PRO A 179 6.32 -9.10 -6.40
CA PRO A 179 7.58 -8.57 -6.93
C PRO A 179 8.23 -9.56 -7.90
N PRO A 180 9.03 -9.09 -8.87
CA PRO A 180 9.70 -9.98 -9.83
C PRO A 180 10.72 -10.89 -9.14
N SER A 181 11.35 -10.40 -8.07
CA SER A 181 12.35 -11.09 -7.25
C SER A 181 12.06 -10.92 -5.75
N VAL A 182 12.74 -11.71 -4.94
CA VAL A 182 12.60 -11.68 -3.47
C VAL A 182 12.97 -10.31 -2.93
N ARG A 183 12.03 -9.66 -2.23
CA ARG A 183 12.21 -8.28 -1.74
C ARG A 183 11.59 -8.08 -0.37
N GLN A 184 12.32 -7.35 0.48
CA GLN A 184 11.79 -6.85 1.72
C GLN A 184 10.84 -5.68 1.47
N VAL A 185 9.62 -5.77 1.99
CA VAL A 185 8.62 -4.69 2.00
C VAL A 185 8.55 -4.10 3.41
N GLY A 186 8.87 -2.80 3.52
CA GLY A 186 8.87 -2.09 4.81
C GLY A 186 7.46 -1.71 5.29
N THR A 187 6.56 -1.48 4.34
CA THR A 187 5.10 -1.30 4.46
C THR A 187 4.50 -1.57 3.07
N MET A 188 3.32 -2.19 3.01
CA MET A 188 2.56 -2.29 1.74
C MET A 188 1.63 -1.09 1.51
N LEU A 189 1.44 -0.29 2.55
CA LEU A 189 0.95 1.08 2.45
C LEU A 189 2.14 2.03 2.25
N PRO A 190 2.04 3.11 1.47
CA PRO A 190 3.13 4.06 1.35
C PRO A 190 3.50 4.66 2.73
N LYS A 191 4.77 4.55 3.13
CA LYS A 191 5.34 5.47 4.12
C LYS A 191 5.52 6.82 3.43
N SER A 192 4.58 7.73 3.67
CA SER A 192 4.96 9.12 3.98
C SER A 192 5.74 9.01 5.31
N TYR A 193 7.02 9.36 5.46
CA TYR A 193 7.62 10.70 5.37
C TYR A 193 9.15 10.61 5.12
N ALA A 194 9.58 10.38 3.88
CA ALA A 194 10.89 10.76 3.35
C ALA A 194 10.85 10.59 1.82
N LYS A 195 11.14 11.65 1.06
CA LYS A 195 11.11 11.62 -0.41
C LYS A 195 12.52 11.49 -0.95
N GLU A 196 12.74 10.55 -1.89
CA GLU A 196 13.69 10.78 -2.98
C GLU A 196 13.01 11.73 -3.96
N GLU A 197 13.59 12.90 -4.18
CA GLU A 197 13.22 13.77 -5.30
C GLU A 197 13.83 13.23 -6.60
N GLY A 198 13.06 13.29 -7.69
CA GLY A 198 13.58 13.02 -9.04
C GLY A 198 13.08 11.76 -9.77
N THR A 199 12.12 10.99 -9.22
CA THR A 199 11.55 9.85 -9.96
C THR A 199 10.59 10.31 -11.07
N ARG A 200 11.18 10.58 -12.24
CA ARG A 200 10.50 10.96 -13.49
C ARG A 200 9.34 10.02 -13.86
N ILE A 201 9.52 8.71 -13.58
CA ILE A 201 8.63 7.62 -13.99
C ILE A 201 7.25 7.69 -13.31
N SER A 202 7.16 8.00 -12.02
CA SER A 202 5.86 8.06 -11.31
C SER A 202 5.01 9.24 -11.78
N ARG A 203 5.67 10.38 -12.06
CA ARG A 203 5.02 11.55 -12.65
C ARG A 203 4.57 11.27 -14.08
N GLU A 204 5.40 10.59 -14.89
CA GLU A 204 5.08 10.23 -16.27
C GLU A 204 3.89 9.25 -16.33
N VAL A 205 3.82 8.23 -15.46
CA VAL A 205 2.65 7.32 -15.40
C VAL A 205 1.37 8.06 -15.00
N GLN A 206 1.42 8.94 -14.00
CA GLN A 206 0.26 9.76 -13.62
C GLN A 206 -0.15 10.78 -14.69
N LEU A 207 0.80 11.25 -15.50
CA LEU A 207 0.52 12.11 -16.65
C LEU A 207 -0.06 11.31 -17.83
N LEU A 208 0.35 10.05 -18.02
CA LEU A 208 -0.16 9.15 -19.05
C LEU A 208 -1.56 8.61 -18.76
N GLU A 209 -1.89 8.39 -17.48
CA GLU A 209 -3.25 8.01 -17.05
C GLU A 209 -4.26 9.17 -17.19
N ARG A 210 -3.77 10.42 -17.29
CA ARG A 210 -4.60 11.59 -17.52
C ARG A 210 -4.64 11.91 -19.00
N ASP A 211 -5.85 12.06 -19.54
CA ASP A 211 -5.96 12.55 -20.91
C ASP A 211 -5.55 14.03 -20.97
N SER A 212 -4.38 14.28 -21.56
CA SER A 212 -3.85 15.64 -21.74
C SER A 212 -4.74 16.51 -22.64
N GLN A 213 -5.55 15.89 -23.51
CA GLN A 213 -6.48 16.60 -24.38
C GLN A 213 -7.64 17.18 -23.56
N LEU A 214 -8.20 16.42 -22.61
CA LEU A 214 -9.23 16.93 -21.69
C LEU A 214 -8.76 18.15 -20.90
N ALA A 215 -7.49 18.15 -20.47
CA ALA A 215 -6.91 19.30 -19.77
C ALA A 215 -6.76 20.53 -20.67
N ARG A 216 -6.43 20.34 -21.95
CA ARG A 216 -6.36 21.43 -22.95
C ARG A 216 -7.75 21.99 -23.25
N ASP A 217 -8.71 21.10 -23.47
CA ASP A 217 -10.09 21.45 -23.80
C ASP A 217 -10.76 22.18 -22.63
N ALA A 218 -10.51 21.77 -21.38
CA ALA A 218 -10.99 22.46 -20.19
C ALA A 218 -10.42 23.89 -20.07
N ARG A 219 -9.13 24.08 -20.38
CA ARG A 219 -8.51 25.42 -20.40
C ARG A 219 -9.11 26.29 -21.50
N GLN A 220 -9.30 25.75 -22.70
CA GLN A 220 -9.91 26.50 -23.80
C GLN A 220 -11.34 26.93 -23.45
N ALA A 221 -12.17 26.01 -22.97
CA ALA A 221 -13.54 26.31 -22.55
C ALA A 221 -13.61 27.35 -21.42
N ASN A 222 -12.62 27.38 -20.54
CA ASN A 222 -12.50 28.40 -19.50
C ASN A 222 -12.06 29.77 -20.09
N ARG A 223 -11.13 29.79 -21.06
CA ARG A 223 -10.74 31.02 -21.77
C ARG A 223 -11.90 31.67 -22.52
N ASP A 224 -12.69 30.85 -23.22
CA ASP A 224 -13.85 31.31 -23.97
C ASP A 224 -14.89 32.01 -23.05
N LYS A 225 -14.99 31.56 -21.80
CA LYS A 225 -15.86 32.16 -20.77
C LYS A 225 -15.29 33.44 -20.15
N ASN A 226 -13.97 33.62 -20.16
CA ASN A 226 -13.27 34.68 -19.45
C ASN A 226 -12.62 35.71 -20.40
N GLY A 227 -13.15 35.84 -21.62
CA GLY A 227 -12.70 36.86 -22.57
C GLY A 227 -11.29 36.64 -23.13
N GLY A 228 -10.81 35.40 -23.13
CA GLY A 228 -9.50 35.00 -23.64
C GLY A 228 -8.47 34.64 -22.56
N ASP A 229 -8.66 35.10 -21.33
CA ASP A 229 -7.79 34.78 -20.18
C ASP A 229 -8.28 33.53 -19.43
N LEU A 230 -7.41 32.89 -18.66
CA LEU A 230 -7.85 31.82 -17.77
C LEU A 230 -8.36 32.44 -16.47
N GLY A 231 -9.48 31.94 -15.96
CA GLY A 231 -10.10 32.34 -14.70
C GLY A 231 -10.19 31.18 -13.72
N CYS A 232 -9.76 31.43 -12.48
CA CYS A 232 -9.90 30.50 -11.37
C CYS A 232 -11.36 30.47 -10.91
N GLU A 233 -12.02 29.33 -11.04
CA GLU A 233 -13.43 29.15 -10.68
C GLU A 233 -13.67 29.08 -9.16
N GLY A 234 -12.61 29.13 -8.35
CA GLY A 234 -12.70 29.17 -6.88
C GLY A 234 -12.55 30.57 -6.26
N CYS A 235 -11.94 31.53 -6.97
CA CYS A 235 -11.70 32.87 -6.42
C CYS A 235 -11.70 34.01 -7.45
N ASP A 236 -12.11 33.73 -8.68
CA ASP A 236 -12.22 34.68 -9.81
C ASP A 236 -10.92 35.39 -10.21
N PHE A 237 -9.77 34.86 -9.78
CA PHE A 237 -8.46 35.34 -10.24
C PHE A 237 -8.29 34.99 -11.73
N THR A 238 -7.96 35.99 -12.56
CA THR A 238 -7.73 35.82 -14.00
C THR A 238 -6.30 36.18 -14.39
N ASP A 239 -5.70 35.41 -15.29
CA ASP A 239 -4.38 35.69 -15.86
C ASP A 239 -4.25 35.04 -17.25
N PRO A 240 -3.58 35.70 -18.22
CA PRO A 240 -3.36 35.11 -19.55
C PRO A 240 -2.43 33.88 -19.53
N LEU A 241 -1.57 33.72 -18.53
CA LEU A 241 -0.53 32.69 -18.47
C LEU A 241 -1.07 31.32 -18.01
N ASP A 242 -0.98 30.31 -18.90
CA ASP A 242 -1.42 28.93 -18.61
C ASP A 242 -0.82 28.34 -17.34
N GLY A 243 0.46 28.62 -17.08
CA GLY A 243 1.21 28.10 -15.94
C GLY A 243 0.70 28.59 -14.58
N MET A 244 -0.17 29.60 -14.56
CA MET A 244 -0.80 30.11 -13.35
C MET A 244 -2.03 29.28 -12.94
N PHE A 245 -2.43 28.27 -13.71
CA PHE A 245 -3.63 27.50 -13.43
C PHE A 245 -3.42 25.99 -13.57
N ASP A 246 -4.11 25.25 -12.70
CA ASP A 246 -4.19 23.81 -12.73
C ASP A 246 -5.61 23.36 -13.10
N VAL A 247 -5.70 22.30 -13.91
CA VAL A 247 -6.97 21.59 -14.13
C VAL A 247 -7.16 20.59 -13.00
N HIS A 248 -8.24 20.76 -12.25
CA HIS A 248 -8.56 19.95 -11.08
C HIS A 248 -9.82 19.13 -11.36
N HIS A 249 -9.85 17.88 -10.91
CA HIS A 249 -11.05 17.04 -11.06
C HIS A 249 -11.97 17.28 -9.86
N LEU A 250 -13.25 17.54 -10.10
CA LEU A 250 -14.26 17.66 -9.04
C LEU A 250 -14.45 16.36 -8.28
N VAL A 251 -14.37 15.24 -9.00
CA VAL A 251 -14.35 13.90 -8.43
C VAL A 251 -12.92 13.35 -8.54
N PRO A 252 -12.28 12.88 -7.47
CA PRO A 252 -10.94 12.29 -7.54
C PRO A 252 -10.85 11.08 -8.47
N LEU A 253 -9.78 10.97 -9.27
CA LEU A 253 -9.54 9.82 -10.17
C LEU A 253 -9.33 8.49 -9.42
N MET A 254 -8.90 8.57 -8.16
CA MET A 254 -8.68 7.40 -7.30
C MET A 254 -9.94 6.60 -6.97
N TYR A 255 -11.15 7.15 -7.21
CA TYR A 255 -12.39 6.41 -7.03
C TYR A 255 -12.63 5.35 -8.11
N GLY A 256 -11.75 5.26 -9.11
CA GLY A 256 -11.75 4.22 -10.13
C GLY A 256 -11.86 4.78 -11.55
N ALA A 257 -11.71 3.89 -12.52
CA ALA A 257 -11.83 4.24 -13.94
C ALA A 257 -13.25 4.71 -14.26
N ARG A 258 -13.35 5.84 -14.96
CA ARG A 258 -14.62 6.40 -15.45
C ARG A 258 -14.38 7.28 -16.66
N GLN A 259 -15.45 7.55 -17.41
CA GLN A 259 -15.43 8.63 -18.39
C GLN A 259 -15.40 9.97 -17.65
N THR A 260 -14.46 10.84 -18.04
CA THR A 260 -14.33 12.19 -17.50
C THR A 260 -14.72 13.17 -18.62
N THR A 261 -15.63 14.07 -18.32
CA THR A 261 -16.09 15.14 -19.21
C THR A 261 -15.55 16.49 -18.75
N LEU A 262 -15.73 17.55 -19.55
CA LEU A 262 -15.35 18.89 -19.14
C LEU A 262 -16.11 19.38 -17.90
N ALA A 263 -17.32 18.87 -17.66
CA ALA A 263 -18.12 19.20 -16.47
C ALA A 263 -17.54 18.60 -15.18
N ASP A 264 -16.67 17.60 -15.30
CA ASP A 264 -15.99 16.96 -14.15
C ASP A 264 -14.68 17.68 -13.77
N LEU A 265 -14.33 18.75 -14.50
CA LEU A 265 -13.09 19.50 -14.38
C LEU A 265 -13.37 20.95 -13.99
N VAL A 266 -12.42 21.53 -13.25
CA VAL A 266 -12.46 22.93 -12.82
C VAL A 266 -11.07 23.54 -12.94
N ILE A 267 -11.00 24.80 -13.36
CA ILE A 267 -9.74 25.56 -13.41
C ILE A 267 -9.51 26.28 -12.09
N LEU A 268 -8.37 26.02 -11.43
CA LEU A 268 -8.01 26.63 -10.16
C LEU A 268 -6.62 27.28 -10.23
N CYS A 269 -6.46 28.44 -9.58
CA CYS A 269 -5.13 29.02 -9.32
C CYS A 269 -4.35 28.16 -8.31
N PRO A 270 -3.02 28.32 -8.18
CA PRO A 270 -2.20 27.40 -7.40
C PRO A 270 -2.56 27.44 -5.91
N LEU A 271 -3.07 28.59 -5.43
CA LEU A 271 -3.51 28.75 -4.06
C LEU A 271 -4.86 28.07 -3.80
N CYS A 272 -5.84 28.22 -4.70
CA CYS A 272 -7.14 27.53 -4.59
C CYS A 272 -6.99 26.02 -4.72
N HIS A 273 -6.15 25.56 -5.65
CA HIS A 273 -5.84 24.16 -5.84
C HIS A 273 -5.23 23.53 -4.57
N ARG A 274 -4.20 24.18 -4.00
CA ARG A 274 -3.60 23.74 -2.73
C ARG A 274 -4.59 23.79 -1.57
N TRP A 275 -5.41 24.84 -1.49
CA TRP A 275 -6.38 25.01 -0.43
C TRP A 275 -7.41 23.89 -0.42
N SER A 276 -7.94 23.53 -1.59
CA SER A 276 -8.89 22.44 -1.74
C SER A 276 -8.33 21.13 -1.17
N HIS A 277 -7.10 20.75 -1.53
CA HIS A 277 -6.47 19.54 -0.97
C HIS A 277 -6.07 19.63 0.51
N LYS A 278 -5.77 20.84 1.03
CA LYS A 278 -5.35 21.03 2.42
C LYS A 278 -6.50 21.14 3.41
N LYS A 279 -7.65 21.67 2.97
CA LYS A 279 -8.84 21.86 3.81
C LYS A 279 -9.91 20.78 3.60
N GLY A 280 -9.81 19.98 2.54
CA GLY A 280 -10.55 18.73 2.41
C GLY A 280 -10.11 17.67 3.42
N LYS A 281 -10.71 16.47 3.35
CA LYS A 281 -10.39 15.35 4.27
C LYS A 281 -9.05 14.67 3.96
N GLY A 282 -8.35 15.11 2.92
CA GLY A 282 -6.96 14.77 2.63
C GLY A 282 -6.58 15.04 1.18
N GLN A 283 -5.36 14.62 0.80
CA GLN A 283 -4.85 14.71 -0.58
C GLN A 283 -5.77 14.03 -1.62
N LEU A 284 -6.56 13.08 -1.12
CA LEU A 284 -7.40 12.13 -1.85
C LEU A 284 -8.90 12.48 -1.78
N ASP A 285 -9.27 13.45 -0.94
CA ASP A 285 -10.65 13.91 -0.76
C ASP A 285 -10.63 15.45 -0.64
N PRO A 286 -10.45 16.15 -1.79
CA PRO A 286 -10.35 17.60 -1.84
C PRO A 286 -11.66 18.27 -1.44
N LEU A 287 -11.56 19.50 -0.93
CA LEU A 287 -12.73 20.31 -0.58
C LEU A 287 -13.57 20.59 -1.85
N PRO A 288 -14.90 20.35 -1.82
CA PRO A 288 -15.79 20.63 -2.95
C PRO A 288 -15.71 22.08 -3.42
N LEU A 289 -15.93 22.32 -4.71
CA LEU A 289 -15.79 23.64 -5.34
C LEU A 289 -16.67 24.71 -4.67
N GLU A 290 -17.91 24.36 -4.31
CA GLU A 290 -18.83 25.32 -3.69
C GLU A 290 -18.37 25.74 -2.28
N GLU A 291 -17.82 24.81 -1.51
CA GLU A 291 -17.20 25.12 -0.22
C GLU A 291 -15.91 25.93 -0.38
N LEU A 292 -15.13 25.64 -1.43
CA LEU A 292 -13.95 26.42 -1.78
C LEU A 292 -14.31 27.85 -2.17
N LYS A 293 -15.34 28.06 -2.99
CA LYS A 293 -15.88 29.38 -3.35
C LYS A 293 -16.42 30.10 -2.12
N ALA A 294 -17.15 29.44 -1.23
CA ALA A 294 -17.61 30.05 0.01
C ALA A 294 -16.43 30.53 0.88
N ALA A 295 -15.33 29.78 0.89
CA ALA A 295 -14.14 30.12 1.65
C ALA A 295 -13.25 31.19 0.97
N ARG A 296 -13.29 31.32 -0.36
CA ARG A 296 -12.29 32.07 -1.15
C ARG A 296 -12.81 33.06 -2.18
N GLY A 297 -14.10 32.99 -2.53
CA GLY A 297 -14.77 33.79 -3.54
C GLY A 297 -14.99 35.27 -3.17
N GLY A 298 -14.41 35.73 -2.05
CA GLY A 298 -14.54 37.11 -1.57
C GLY A 298 -13.27 37.95 -1.67
N SER A 299 -12.13 37.42 -2.12
CA SER A 299 -10.85 38.13 -2.07
C SER A 299 -10.28 38.45 -3.45
N GLY A 300 -10.76 39.55 -4.04
CA GLY A 300 -9.93 40.54 -4.75
C GLY A 300 -9.44 40.19 -6.16
N ARG A 301 -10.12 40.76 -7.16
CA ARG A 301 -9.51 41.14 -8.45
C ARG A 301 -8.30 42.04 -8.15
N VAL A 302 -7.09 41.58 -8.47
CA VAL A 302 -5.95 42.48 -8.69
C VAL A 302 -5.82 42.66 -10.19
N GLY A 303 -6.59 43.62 -10.72
CA GLY A 303 -6.38 44.13 -12.06
C GLY A 303 -5.08 44.90 -12.08
N THR A 304 -4.20 44.55 -13.01
CA THR A 304 -3.01 45.32 -13.35
C THR A 304 -3.41 46.61 -14.05
N ASP A 305 -3.40 47.74 -13.34
CA ASP A 305 -3.36 49.06 -13.95
C ASP A 305 -1.93 49.61 -13.90
N PRO A 306 -1.31 49.98 -15.04
CA PRO A 306 -0.01 50.62 -15.04
C PRO A 306 -0.19 52.13 -14.85
N LYS A 307 0.09 52.64 -13.65
CA LYS A 307 0.38 54.07 -13.48
C LYS A 307 1.46 54.28 -12.43
N ALA A 308 2.68 54.41 -12.93
CA ALA A 308 3.79 54.96 -12.18
C ALA A 308 3.47 56.42 -11.80
N PRO A 309 3.71 56.85 -10.54
CA PRO A 309 3.94 58.25 -10.25
C PRO A 309 5.44 58.54 -10.36
N THR A 310 5.76 59.45 -11.29
CA THR A 310 7.00 60.21 -11.31
C THR A 310 7.15 60.98 -9.99
N SER A 311 8.23 60.77 -9.24
CA SER A 311 8.68 61.72 -8.23
C SER A 311 10.12 62.12 -8.51
N ASN A 312 10.26 63.42 -8.78
CA ASN A 312 11.48 64.15 -9.09
C ASN A 312 12.48 64.19 -7.93
N LEU A 313 13.73 64.44 -8.33
CA LEU A 313 14.94 64.73 -7.57
C LEU A 313 14.82 65.71 -6.38
N GLY A 314 15.72 65.49 -5.42
CA GLY A 314 16.21 66.44 -4.39
C GLY A 314 16.02 65.87 -2.97
N THR A 315 16.98 65.71 -2.08
CA THR A 315 18.31 66.31 -1.91
C THR A 315 19.09 65.47 -0.89
N LEU A 316 20.42 65.36 -1.06
CA LEU A 316 21.37 64.78 -0.10
C LEU A 316 21.34 65.46 1.28
N ALA A 317 21.40 64.66 2.35
CA ALA A 317 22.09 65.03 3.59
C ALA A 317 22.57 63.76 4.32
N MET A 318 23.89 63.69 4.49
CA MET A 318 24.59 62.76 5.39
C MET A 318 24.25 63.04 6.85
N ALA A 319 24.22 62.01 7.70
CA ALA A 319 24.97 61.99 8.97
C ALA A 319 24.84 60.65 9.73
N SER A 320 26.02 60.12 10.06
CA SER A 320 26.41 59.52 11.34
C SER A 320 25.96 58.08 11.67
N ALA A 321 26.96 57.22 11.56
CA ALA A 321 27.08 55.94 12.25
C ALA A 321 27.23 56.12 13.77
N ARG A 322 26.54 55.28 14.55
CA ARG A 322 27.00 54.88 15.89
C ARG A 322 26.79 53.38 16.13
N ALA A 323 27.94 52.74 16.31
CA ALA A 323 28.29 51.51 17.00
C ALA A 323 27.17 50.75 17.75
N PHE A 324 27.01 49.48 17.37
CA PHE A 324 26.56 48.40 18.25
C PHE A 324 27.80 47.79 18.91
N THR A 325 27.88 47.90 20.23
CA THR A 325 28.74 47.10 21.11
C THR A 325 27.92 46.02 21.78
N GLU A 326 28.58 44.91 22.14
CA GLU A 326 28.15 43.79 22.99
C GLU A 326 27.31 42.72 22.25
N GLY A 327 27.73 41.45 22.07
CA GLY A 327 28.71 40.63 22.78
C GLY A 327 27.99 39.61 23.66
N PHE A 328 27.77 38.39 23.17
CA PHE A 328 27.34 37.22 23.94
C PHE A 328 28.08 35.96 23.41
N PRO A 329 28.31 34.97 24.29
CA PRO A 329 29.61 34.31 24.56
C PRO A 329 30.17 33.39 23.48
#